data_AF-A0A0M6YHM1-F1
#
_entry.id   AF-A0A0M6YHM1-F1
#
_cell.length_a   1.000
_cell.length_b   1.000
_cell.length_c   1.000
_cell.angle_alpha   90.00
_cell.angle_beta   90.00
_cell.angle_gamma   90.00
#
_symmetry.space_group_name_H-M   'P 1'
#
loop_
_entity.id
_entity.type
_entity.pdbx_description
1 polymer ?
#
loop_
_entity_poly.entity_id
_entity_poly.type
_entity_poly.pdbx_seq_one_letter_code
_entity_poly.pdbx_strand_id
1 'polypeptide(L)'
;MIRPLVLLLALAGCVQTGTNGFGSGVGDIAAQRMRFAAEAVCLNNRTRGTQDRAARALNFPVRERDGNSIVYANPGTLTFIRIGPAPDQTFTDDQGQRRSIAGSGCSVGSPAVGTDRANRLAGEILAPRLIDGSDTLLAPLGAGTNVDGGVGFFFDNLAVTLPVARTTFTNPETGQGTAFDHPVILIVHAQAR
;
A
#
# COMPACT_ATOMS: atom_id res chain seq x y z
N MET A 1 48.02 3.39 26.98
CA MET A 1 47.83 4.70 26.30
C MET A 1 47.34 4.41 24.88
N ILE A 2 46.01 4.34 24.74
CA ILE A 2 45.16 5.20 23.90
C ILE A 2 45.28 4.89 22.39
N ARG A 3 44.30 4.09 21.92
CA ARG A 3 43.86 3.92 20.53
C ARG A 3 43.40 5.26 19.94
N PRO A 4 43.49 5.40 18.60
CA PRO A 4 42.37 5.91 17.84
C PRO A 4 42.03 4.96 16.69
N LEU A 5 41.03 4.11 16.95
CA LEU A 5 40.32 3.33 15.95
C LEU A 5 38.95 3.98 15.84
N VAL A 6 38.89 5.18 15.26
CA VAL A 6 37.65 5.93 15.05
C VAL A 6 37.84 6.78 13.80
N LEU A 7 37.20 6.38 12.70
CA LEU A 7 36.49 7.21 11.72
C LEU A 7 36.33 6.42 10.41
N LEU A 8 35.50 5.38 10.44
CA LEU A 8 34.91 4.80 9.23
C LEU A 8 33.48 4.30 9.48
N LEU A 9 32.85 4.79 10.56
CA LEU A 9 31.43 4.60 10.89
C LEU A 9 30.67 5.88 10.57
N ALA A 10 30.44 6.16 9.28
CA ALA A 10 29.55 7.25 8.86
C ALA A 10 28.86 6.97 7.51
N LEU A 11 28.63 5.70 7.18
CA LEU A 11 27.73 5.31 6.09
C LEU A 11 26.57 4.49 6.64
N ALA A 12 26.00 4.94 7.76
CA ALA A 12 24.59 4.76 8.03
C ALA A 12 23.89 5.99 7.47
N GLY A 13 23.75 6.04 6.14
CA GLY A 13 22.71 6.88 5.56
C GLY A 13 21.40 6.33 6.10
N CYS A 14 20.87 6.96 7.13
CA CYS A 14 19.47 6.80 7.50
C CYS A 14 18.70 7.12 6.22
N VAL A 15 18.19 6.09 5.54
CA VAL A 15 17.06 6.26 4.63
C VAL A 15 15.94 6.71 5.54
N GLN A 16 15.86 8.02 5.77
CA GLN A 16 14.64 8.62 6.25
C GLN A 16 13.64 8.32 5.15
N THR A 17 12.77 7.37 5.40
CA THR A 17 11.49 7.17 4.72
C THR A 17 10.60 8.38 5.01
N GLY A 18 11.09 9.57 4.64
CA GLY A 18 10.38 10.83 4.70
C GLY A 18 9.48 10.96 3.48
N THR A 19 8.44 11.79 3.59
CA THR A 19 7.72 12.32 2.44
C THR A 19 8.75 12.75 1.39
N ASN A 20 8.63 12.29 0.15
CA ASN A 20 9.58 12.46 -0.96
C ASN A 20 9.78 13.94 -1.40
N GLY A 21 9.99 14.86 -0.46
CA GLY A 21 10.08 16.31 -0.67
C GLY A 21 8.74 17.02 -0.87
N PHE A 22 7.60 16.33 -0.81
CA PHE A 22 6.28 16.93 -1.03
C PHE A 22 5.82 17.78 0.17
N GLY A 23 5.21 18.94 -0.11
CA GLY A 23 4.65 19.82 0.92
C GLY A 23 3.48 19.18 1.69
N SER A 24 3.24 19.64 2.92
CA SER A 24 2.23 19.06 3.84
C SER A 24 0.82 18.99 3.26
N GLY A 25 0.37 20.05 2.57
CA GLY A 25 -0.96 20.09 1.95
C GLY A 25 -1.15 19.03 0.85
N VAL A 26 -0.09 18.70 0.09
CA VAL A 26 -0.12 17.62 -0.91
C VAL A 26 -0.20 16.27 -0.21
N GLY A 27 0.58 16.08 0.86
CA GLY A 27 0.54 14.86 1.67
C GLY A 27 -0.82 14.61 2.31
N ASP A 28 -1.52 15.66 2.77
CA ASP A 28 -2.86 15.55 3.35
C ASP A 28 -3.91 15.12 2.33
N ILE A 29 -3.92 15.77 1.16
CA ILE A 29 -4.84 15.44 0.05
C ILE A 29 -4.58 14.01 -0.43
N ALA A 30 -3.31 13.65 -0.62
CA ALA A 30 -2.92 12.31 -1.03
C ALA A 30 -3.34 11.26 -0.01
N ALA A 31 -3.14 11.50 1.29
CA ALA A 31 -3.56 10.60 2.36
C ALA A 31 -5.08 10.39 2.39
N GLN A 32 -5.86 11.47 2.26
CA GLN A 32 -7.33 11.37 2.22
C GLN A 32 -7.80 10.57 1.01
N ARG A 33 -7.22 10.82 -0.17
CA ARG A 33 -7.56 10.07 -1.39
C ARG A 33 -7.12 8.62 -1.32
N MET A 34 -5.96 8.35 -0.75
CA MET A 34 -5.47 7.00 -0.53
C MET A 34 -6.42 6.22 0.39
N ARG A 35 -6.87 6.83 1.49
CA ARG A 35 -7.88 6.26 2.39
C ARG A 35 -9.18 5.94 1.65
N PHE A 36 -9.74 6.95 0.99
CA PHE A 36 -11.00 6.82 0.26
C PHE A 36 -10.93 5.76 -0.84
N ALA A 37 -9.88 5.77 -1.67
CA ALA A 37 -9.71 4.79 -2.74
C ALA A 37 -9.46 3.38 -2.19
N ALA A 38 -8.66 3.23 -1.13
CA ALA A 38 -8.44 1.93 -0.51
C ALA A 38 -9.76 1.35 0.01
N GLU A 39 -10.61 2.16 0.62
CA GLU A 39 -11.91 1.74 1.13
C GLU A 39 -12.93 1.47 0.00
N ALA A 40 -13.19 2.48 -0.83
CA ALA A 40 -14.24 2.47 -1.84
C ALA A 40 -13.95 1.53 -3.00
N VAL A 41 -12.68 1.30 -3.34
CA VAL A 41 -12.28 0.44 -4.46
C VAL A 41 -11.78 -0.91 -3.96
N CYS A 42 -10.77 -0.94 -3.09
CA CYS A 42 -10.09 -2.19 -2.80
C CYS A 42 -10.78 -3.02 -1.71
N LEU A 43 -11.16 -2.38 -0.61
CA LEU A 43 -11.64 -3.09 0.58
C LEU A 43 -13.10 -3.54 0.42
N ASN A 44 -13.95 -2.70 -0.17
CA ASN A 44 -15.37 -3.01 -0.37
C ASN A 44 -15.69 -3.85 -1.62
N ASN A 45 -14.70 -4.14 -2.48
CA ASN A 45 -14.90 -4.92 -3.70
C ASN A 45 -13.94 -6.10 -3.76
N ARG A 46 -14.48 -7.32 -3.71
CA ARG A 46 -13.69 -8.56 -3.55
C ARG A 46 -13.06 -9.06 -4.85
N THR A 47 -13.65 -8.74 -6.00
CA THR A 47 -13.22 -9.27 -7.30
C THR A 47 -12.56 -8.20 -8.15
N ARG A 48 -11.67 -8.62 -9.05
CA ARG A 48 -11.05 -7.73 -10.05
C ARG A 48 -12.09 -6.93 -10.84
N GLY A 49 -13.20 -7.56 -11.22
CA GLY A 49 -14.26 -6.91 -12.01
C GLY A 49 -15.01 -5.84 -11.23
N THR A 50 -15.31 -6.10 -9.96
CA THR A 50 -15.95 -5.11 -9.07
C THR A 50 -15.00 -3.97 -8.72
N GLN A 51 -13.72 -4.26 -8.51
CA GLN A 51 -12.67 -3.25 -8.29
C GLN A 51 -12.50 -2.34 -9.51
N ASP A 52 -12.41 -2.92 -10.73
CA ASP A 52 -12.30 -2.14 -11.97
C ASP A 52 -13.51 -1.20 -12.16
N ARG A 53 -14.72 -1.70 -11.86
CA ARG A 53 -15.94 -0.89 -11.94
C ARG A 53 -15.93 0.26 -10.93
N ALA A 54 -15.55 0.00 -9.68
CA ALA A 54 -15.46 1.02 -8.64
C ALA A 54 -14.39 2.07 -8.99
N ALA A 55 -13.21 1.66 -9.46
CA ALA A 55 -12.15 2.58 -9.86
C ALA A 55 -12.57 3.52 -11.01
N ARG A 56 -13.33 3.02 -12.00
CA ARG A 56 -13.85 3.84 -13.10
C ARG A 56 -14.83 4.90 -12.61
N ALA A 57 -15.65 4.59 -11.60
CA ALA A 57 -16.58 5.56 -11.03
C ALA A 57 -15.87 6.75 -10.36
N LEU A 58 -14.58 6.60 -10.02
CA LEU A 58 -13.76 7.67 -9.44
C LEU A 58 -13.15 8.63 -10.48
N ASN A 59 -13.37 8.39 -11.78
CA ASN A 59 -12.95 9.29 -12.88
C ASN A 59 -11.46 9.68 -12.83
N PHE A 60 -10.57 8.70 -12.62
CA PHE A 60 -9.13 8.94 -12.71
C PHE A 60 -8.75 9.39 -14.13
N PRO A 61 -7.92 10.43 -14.28
CA PRO A 61 -7.55 10.97 -15.60
C PRO A 61 -6.67 10.03 -16.40
N VAL A 62 -5.90 9.17 -15.73
CA VAL A 62 -5.05 8.16 -16.37
C VAL A 62 -5.59 6.77 -16.05
N ARG A 63 -5.68 5.95 -17.10
CA ARG A 63 -6.06 4.54 -17.03
C ARG A 63 -5.27 3.73 -18.05
N GLU A 64 -4.38 2.88 -17.56
CA GLU A 64 -3.45 2.13 -18.39
C GLU A 64 -3.51 0.64 -18.07
N ARG A 65 -3.22 -0.19 -19.08
CA ARG A 65 -3.02 -1.63 -18.88
C ARG A 65 -1.53 -1.88 -18.74
N ASP A 66 -1.16 -2.55 -17.65
CA ASP A 66 0.21 -2.97 -17.36
C ASP A 66 0.21 -4.50 -17.18
N GLY A 67 0.53 -5.21 -18.27
CA GLY A 67 0.43 -6.67 -18.36
C GLY A 67 -0.96 -7.17 -17.94
N ASN A 68 -1.00 -7.98 -16.87
CA ASN A 68 -2.24 -8.53 -16.32
C ASN A 68 -2.96 -7.58 -15.33
N SER A 69 -2.49 -6.35 -15.18
CA SER A 69 -3.01 -5.35 -14.25
C SER A 69 -3.60 -4.15 -14.98
N ILE A 70 -4.40 -3.38 -14.25
CA ILE A 70 -4.94 -2.10 -14.67
C ILE A 70 -4.48 -1.08 -13.64
N VAL A 71 -3.89 0.02 -14.11
CA VAL A 71 -3.40 1.12 -13.28
C VAL A 71 -4.28 2.33 -13.53
N TYR A 72 -4.76 2.93 -12.45
CA TYR A 72 -5.45 4.21 -12.42
C TYR A 72 -4.56 5.21 -11.71
N ALA A 73 -4.31 6.37 -12.32
CA ALA A 73 -3.46 7.39 -11.73
C ALA A 73 -4.08 8.78 -11.82
N ASN A 74 -3.94 9.53 -10.73
CA ASN A 74 -4.30 10.94 -10.67
C ASN A 74 -3.04 11.74 -10.35
N PRO A 75 -2.32 12.23 -11.38
CA PRO A 75 -1.05 12.94 -11.19
C PRO A 75 -1.20 14.18 -10.29
N GLY A 76 -2.31 14.91 -10.39
CA GLY A 76 -2.55 16.12 -9.59
C GLY A 76 -2.70 15.86 -8.09
N THR A 77 -3.01 14.63 -7.69
CA THR A 77 -3.11 14.22 -6.27
C THR A 77 -2.17 13.09 -5.91
N LEU A 78 -1.25 12.74 -6.82
CA LEU A 78 -0.24 11.70 -6.67
C LEU A 78 -0.83 10.39 -6.15
N THR A 79 -2.06 10.04 -6.55
CA THR A 79 -2.75 8.84 -6.08
C THR A 79 -2.80 7.80 -7.19
N PHE A 80 -2.46 6.57 -6.85
CA PHE A 80 -2.38 5.44 -7.76
C PHE A 80 -3.22 4.29 -7.23
N ILE A 81 -3.95 3.62 -8.11
CA ILE A 81 -4.63 2.35 -7.84
C ILE A 81 -4.12 1.33 -8.85
N ARG A 82 -3.65 0.18 -8.39
CA ARG A 82 -3.32 -0.95 -9.25
C ARG A 82 -4.21 -2.13 -8.92
N ILE A 83 -4.90 -2.66 -9.93
CA ILE A 83 -5.81 -3.80 -9.83
C ILE A 83 -5.29 -4.93 -10.70
N GLY A 84 -4.97 -6.08 -10.11
CA GLY A 84 -4.44 -7.21 -10.86
C GLY A 84 -3.96 -8.35 -9.97
N PRO A 85 -3.15 -9.28 -10.49
CA PRO A 85 -2.51 -10.30 -9.67
C PRO A 85 -1.69 -9.67 -8.54
N ALA A 86 -1.82 -10.21 -7.33
CA ALA A 86 -0.98 -9.89 -6.18
C ALA A 86 0.02 -11.00 -5.90
N PRO A 87 1.19 -10.67 -5.33
CA PRO A 87 2.07 -11.69 -4.76
C PRO A 87 1.37 -12.37 -3.57
N ASP A 88 1.63 -13.66 -3.41
CA ASP A 88 1.16 -14.44 -2.26
C ASP A 88 1.59 -13.77 -0.95
N GLN A 89 0.63 -13.56 -0.06
CA GLN A 89 0.86 -12.96 1.24
C GLN A 89 0.91 -14.08 2.28
N THR A 90 2.09 -14.30 2.88
CA THR A 90 2.26 -15.36 3.89
C THR A 90 2.36 -14.79 5.29
N PHE A 91 1.75 -15.49 6.25
CA PHE A 91 1.85 -15.19 7.68
C PHE A 91 1.96 -16.49 8.49
N THR A 92 2.37 -16.36 9.75
CA THR A 92 2.32 -17.45 10.71
C THR A 92 1.12 -17.24 11.61
N ASP A 93 0.24 -18.24 11.70
CA ASP A 93 -0.96 -18.17 12.54
C ASP A 93 -0.64 -18.42 14.03
N ASP A 94 -1.67 -18.34 14.87
CA ASP A 94 -1.61 -18.59 16.31
C ASP A 94 -1.19 -20.01 16.68
N GLN A 95 -1.27 -20.96 15.74
CA GLN A 95 -0.83 -22.35 15.89
C GLN A 95 0.62 -22.56 15.41
N GLY A 96 1.31 -21.49 15.01
CA GLY A 96 2.68 -21.56 14.49
C GLY A 96 2.77 -22.13 13.07
N GLN A 97 1.65 -22.28 12.36
CA GLN A 97 1.63 -22.78 11.00
C GLN A 97 1.77 -21.64 9.99
N ARG A 98 2.55 -21.87 8.93
CA ARG A 98 2.66 -20.92 7.83
C ARG A 98 1.42 -21.01 6.94
N ARG A 99 0.72 -19.90 6.78
CA ARG A 99 -0.46 -19.74 5.92
C ARG A 99 -0.13 -18.81 4.76
N SER A 100 -0.88 -18.93 3.66
CA SER A 100 -0.76 -18.07 2.49
C SER A 100 -2.15 -17.59 2.05
N ILE A 101 -2.23 -16.31 1.69
CA ILE A 101 -3.40 -15.69 1.07
C ILE A 101 -2.98 -15.26 -0.34
N ALA A 102 -3.66 -15.82 -1.34
CA ALA A 102 -3.40 -15.57 -2.75
C ALA A 102 -4.67 -15.13 -3.47
N GLY A 103 -4.53 -14.32 -4.52
CA GLY A 103 -5.67 -13.86 -5.30
C GLY A 103 -5.42 -12.58 -6.10
N SER A 104 -6.51 -11.91 -6.46
CA SER A 104 -6.44 -10.57 -7.06
C SER A 104 -6.16 -9.55 -5.96
N GLY A 105 -5.12 -8.75 -6.15
CA GLY A 105 -4.82 -7.61 -5.32
C GLY A 105 -5.35 -6.31 -5.89
N CYS A 106 -5.73 -5.43 -4.99
CA CYS A 106 -5.93 -4.02 -5.26
C CYS A 106 -4.99 -3.23 -4.34
N SER A 107 -4.06 -2.50 -4.91
CA SER A 107 -3.15 -1.64 -4.15
C SER A 107 -3.42 -0.17 -4.41
N VAL A 108 -3.35 0.64 -3.36
CA VAL A 108 -3.47 2.10 -3.43
C VAL A 108 -2.25 2.74 -2.81
N GLY A 109 -1.65 3.71 -3.48
CA GLY A 109 -0.45 4.36 -2.98
C GLY A 109 -0.30 5.81 -3.40
N SER A 110 0.63 6.49 -2.72
CA SER A 110 1.08 7.82 -3.09
C SER A 110 2.52 8.06 -2.63
N PRO A 111 3.40 8.63 -3.48
CA PRO A 111 4.74 9.05 -3.10
C PRO A 111 4.77 10.24 -2.13
N ALA A 112 3.65 10.94 -1.95
CA ALA A 112 3.51 12.00 -0.95
C ALA A 112 3.15 11.46 0.45
N VAL A 113 2.90 10.16 0.59
CA VAL A 113 2.49 9.53 1.86
C VAL A 113 3.59 8.58 2.32
N GLY A 114 4.20 8.88 3.48
CA GLY A 114 5.20 8.01 4.12
C GLY A 114 4.58 6.83 4.89
N THR A 115 5.42 5.88 5.29
CA THR A 115 4.99 4.62 5.91
C THR A 115 4.15 4.81 7.17
N ASP A 116 4.53 5.70 8.07
CA ASP A 116 3.78 5.94 9.32
C ASP A 116 2.35 6.39 9.05
N ARG A 117 2.20 7.30 8.10
CA ARG A 117 0.88 7.79 7.71
C ARG A 117 0.09 6.72 6.98
N ALA A 118 0.72 5.94 6.11
CA ALA A 118 0.06 4.82 5.45
C ALA A 118 -0.41 3.74 6.46
N ASN A 119 0.40 3.41 7.47
CA ASN A 119 0.04 2.51 8.58
C ASN A 119 -1.19 3.04 9.33
N ARG A 120 -1.19 4.34 9.68
CA ARG A 120 -2.33 4.99 10.33
C ARG A 120 -3.60 4.86 9.48
N LEU A 121 -3.50 5.14 8.18
CA LEU A 121 -4.64 5.02 7.27
C LEU A 121 -5.15 3.58 7.18
N ALA A 122 -4.26 2.58 7.12
CA ALA A 122 -4.64 1.17 7.13
C ALA A 122 -5.37 0.78 8.44
N GLY A 123 -4.91 1.28 9.59
CA GLY A 123 -5.61 1.12 10.86
C GLY A 123 -7.00 1.78 10.85
N GLU A 124 -7.10 3.00 10.33
CA GLU A 124 -8.37 3.76 10.27
C GLU A 124 -9.43 3.10 9.37
N ILE A 125 -9.04 2.45 8.26
CA ILE A 125 -9.99 1.75 7.38
C ILE A 125 -10.41 0.37 7.92
N LEU A 126 -9.57 -0.25 8.76
CA LEU A 126 -9.84 -1.55 9.37
C LEU A 126 -10.61 -1.44 10.69
N ALA A 127 -10.33 -0.41 11.50
CA ALA A 127 -10.87 -0.27 12.86
C ALA A 127 -12.40 -0.35 12.95
N PRO A 128 -13.21 0.35 12.12
CA PRO A 128 -14.67 0.22 12.19
C PRO A 128 -15.14 -1.23 11.99
N ARG A 129 -14.47 -1.96 11.11
CA ARG A 129 -14.88 -3.32 10.73
C ARG A 129 -14.49 -4.38 11.76
N LEU A 130 -13.47 -4.09 12.57
CA LEU A 130 -13.11 -4.90 13.73
C LEU A 130 -14.12 -4.74 14.88
N ILE A 131 -14.78 -3.58 14.97
CA ILE A 131 -15.76 -3.27 16.02
C ILE A 131 -17.16 -3.77 15.62
N ASP A 132 -17.57 -3.55 14.36
CA ASP A 132 -18.91 -3.86 13.88
C ASP A 132 -19.17 -5.37 13.67
N GLY A 133 -18.17 -6.23 13.92
CA GLY A 133 -18.30 -7.67 13.78
C GLY A 133 -18.60 -8.11 12.34
N SER A 134 -18.16 -7.33 11.35
CA SER A 134 -18.26 -7.70 9.94
C SER A 134 -17.74 -9.12 9.77
N ASP A 135 -18.52 -10.03 9.17
CA ASP A 135 -18.20 -11.46 8.97
C ASP A 135 -16.81 -11.70 8.33
N THR A 136 -16.24 -10.67 7.72
CA THR A 136 -14.91 -10.66 7.11
C THR A 136 -13.73 -10.44 8.06
N LEU A 137 -13.91 -9.92 9.29
CA LEU A 137 -12.80 -9.40 10.12
C LEU A 137 -12.93 -9.75 11.61
N LEU A 138 -13.11 -11.03 11.93
CA LEU A 138 -12.99 -11.54 13.30
C LEU A 138 -11.51 -11.63 13.73
N ALA A 139 -10.95 -10.51 14.22
CA ALA A 139 -9.57 -10.37 14.71
C ALA A 139 -8.46 -10.74 13.68
N PRO A 140 -7.28 -10.09 13.73
CA PRO A 140 -6.19 -10.50 12.86
C PRO A 140 -5.66 -11.88 13.28
N LEU A 141 -5.64 -12.84 12.35
CA LEU A 141 -5.00 -14.16 12.50
C LEU A 141 -3.48 -14.07 12.59
N GLY A 142 -2.92 -12.94 12.19
CA GLY A 142 -1.50 -12.66 12.24
C GLY A 142 -1.21 -11.21 11.92
N ALA A 143 -0.02 -10.78 12.32
CA ALA A 143 0.53 -9.48 11.96
C ALA A 143 2.03 -9.58 11.72
N GLY A 144 2.57 -8.68 10.91
CA GLY A 144 4.00 -8.59 10.62
C GLY A 144 4.40 -7.20 10.16
N THR A 145 5.70 -6.97 10.01
CA THR A 145 6.26 -5.71 9.52
C THR A 145 7.28 -5.97 8.43
N ASN A 146 7.29 -5.14 7.38
CA ASN A 146 8.37 -5.16 6.40
C ASN A 146 9.60 -4.36 6.88
N VAL A 147 10.65 -4.32 6.06
CA VAL A 147 11.92 -3.64 6.37
C VAL A 147 11.78 -2.12 6.58
N ASP A 148 10.71 -1.52 6.06
CA ASP A 148 10.43 -0.08 6.12
C ASP A 148 9.42 0.27 7.22
N GLY A 149 9.02 -0.71 8.06
CA GLY A 149 8.05 -0.53 9.14
C GLY A 149 6.58 -0.60 8.72
N GLY A 150 6.29 -0.97 7.47
CA GLY A 150 4.92 -1.18 6.98
C GLY A 150 4.29 -2.42 7.60
N VAL A 151 3.13 -2.26 8.24
CA VAL A 151 2.44 -3.35 8.95
C VAL A 151 1.60 -4.19 7.99
N GLY A 152 1.46 -5.47 8.28
CA GLY A 152 0.51 -6.38 7.65
C GLY A 152 -0.51 -6.91 8.64
N PHE A 153 -1.78 -6.94 8.24
CA PHE A 153 -2.90 -7.54 8.97
C PHE A 153 -3.50 -8.67 8.12
N PHE A 154 -3.65 -9.84 8.73
CA PHE A 154 -4.12 -11.03 8.04
C PHE A 154 -5.40 -11.53 8.70
N PHE A 155 -6.40 -11.88 7.90
CA PHE A 155 -7.70 -12.38 8.30
C PHE A 155 -8.03 -13.61 7.45
N ASP A 156 -9.08 -14.36 7.80
CA ASP A 156 -9.44 -15.62 7.11
C ASP A 156 -9.60 -15.47 5.59
N ASN A 157 -10.11 -14.32 5.16
CA ASN A 157 -10.41 -14.07 3.74
C ASN A 157 -9.83 -12.76 3.20
N LEU A 158 -8.96 -12.11 3.96
CA LEU A 158 -8.40 -10.80 3.63
C LEU A 158 -6.96 -10.69 4.12
N ALA A 159 -6.07 -10.18 3.29
CA ALA A 159 -4.79 -9.64 3.71
C ALA A 159 -4.75 -8.14 3.40
N VAL A 160 -4.32 -7.34 4.38
CA VAL A 160 -4.01 -5.92 4.19
C VAL A 160 -2.57 -5.69 4.59
N THR A 161 -1.71 -5.44 3.62
CA THR A 161 -0.26 -5.24 3.83
C THR A 161 0.21 -3.92 3.25
N LEU A 162 1.37 -3.44 3.72
CA LEU A 162 1.97 -2.19 3.25
C LEU A 162 3.31 -2.39 2.54
N PRO A 163 3.38 -3.07 1.38
CA PRO A 163 4.62 -3.17 0.62
C PRO A 163 5.05 -1.80 0.07
N VAL A 164 6.33 -1.70 -0.30
CA VAL A 164 6.87 -0.54 -1.02
C VAL A 164 6.77 -0.78 -2.52
N ALA A 165 6.30 0.23 -3.24
CA ALA A 165 6.29 0.27 -4.69
C ALA A 165 7.15 1.43 -5.20
N ARG A 166 7.70 1.26 -6.40
CA ARG A 166 8.40 2.31 -7.13
C ARG A 166 7.50 2.89 -8.21
N THR A 167 7.29 4.20 -8.16
CA THR A 167 6.55 4.94 -9.18
C THR A 167 7.47 5.97 -9.83
N THR A 168 7.45 6.03 -11.16
CA THR A 168 8.26 6.98 -11.94
C THR A 168 7.37 8.08 -12.52
N PHE A 169 7.72 9.34 -12.28
CA PHE A 169 7.12 10.49 -12.96
C PHE A 169 8.07 10.98 -14.03
N THR A 170 7.59 10.98 -15.27
CA THR A 170 8.33 11.53 -16.40
C THR A 170 7.87 12.95 -16.64
N ASN A 171 8.81 13.90 -16.65
CA ASN A 171 8.53 15.26 -17.09
C ASN A 171 8.24 15.22 -18.61
N PRO A 172 7.03 15.61 -19.06
CA PRO A 172 6.65 15.51 -20.47
C PRO A 172 7.42 16.49 -21.36
N GLU A 173 7.95 17.58 -20.82
CA GLU A 173 8.67 18.60 -21.57
C GLU A 173 10.15 18.24 -21.79
N THR A 174 10.77 17.58 -20.81
CA THR A 174 12.21 17.24 -20.85
C THR A 174 12.51 15.76 -21.05
N GLY A 175 11.50 14.89 -20.92
CA GLY A 175 11.64 13.44 -20.97
C GLY A 175 12.37 12.85 -19.75
N GLN A 176 12.79 13.66 -18.77
CA GLN A 176 13.49 13.17 -17.58
C GLN A 176 12.53 12.51 -16.60
N GLY A 177 12.86 11.30 -16.16
CA GLY A 177 12.10 10.53 -15.18
C GLY A 177 12.68 10.66 -13.76
N THR A 178 11.83 10.88 -12.77
CA THR A 178 12.17 10.76 -11.35
C THR A 178 11.39 9.60 -10.74
N ALA A 179 12.10 8.64 -10.14
CA ALA A 179 11.50 7.50 -9.46
C ALA A 179 11.36 7.77 -7.96
N PHE A 180 10.24 7.34 -7.39
CA PHE A 180 9.91 7.48 -5.98
C PHE A 180 9.47 6.15 -5.42
N ASP A 181 10.15 5.72 -4.36
CA ASP A 181 9.72 4.58 -3.56
C ASP A 181 8.71 5.07 -2.51
N HIS A 182 7.61 4.34 -2.36
CA HIS A 182 6.54 4.72 -1.45
C HIS A 182 5.71 3.53 -0.99
N PRO A 183 5.10 3.59 0.22
CA PRO A 183 4.18 2.56 0.66
C PRO A 183 2.93 2.52 -0.23
N VAL A 184 2.40 1.32 -0.41
CA VAL A 184 1.07 1.07 -0.98
C VAL A 184 0.28 0.23 0.00
N ILE A 185 -0.99 0.57 0.24
CA ILE A 185 -1.91 -0.31 0.94
C ILE A 185 -2.34 -1.37 -0.06
N LEU A 186 -1.83 -2.59 0.08
CA LEU A 186 -2.19 -3.75 -0.71
C LEU A 186 -3.30 -4.52 0.01
N ILE A 187 -4.43 -4.69 -0.66
CA ILE A 187 -5.56 -5.47 -0.17
C ILE A 187 -5.75 -6.67 -1.10
N VAL A 188 -5.66 -7.87 -0.52
CA VAL A 188 -5.88 -9.14 -1.21
C VAL A 188 -7.06 -9.85 -0.59
N HIS A 189 -8.09 -10.10 -1.39
CA HIS A 189 -9.21 -10.94 -0.97
C HIS A 189 -8.89 -12.39 -1.34
N ALA A 190 -9.01 -13.30 -0.37
CA ALA A 190 -8.89 -14.73 -0.64
C ALA A 190 -9.98 -15.14 -1.64
N GLN A 191 -9.62 -16.01 -2.58
CA GLN A 191 -10.60 -16.62 -3.47
C GLN A 191 -11.60 -17.42 -2.63
N ALA A 192 -12.90 -17.25 -2.89
CA ALA A 192 -13.91 -18.15 -2.34
C ALA A 192 -13.58 -19.58 -2.82
N ARG A 193 -13.39 -20.49 -1.86
CA ARG A 193 -13.23 -21.92 -2.15
C ARG A 193 -14.53 -22.52 -2.63
#